data_AF-A0A377TRV3-F1
#
_entry.id   AF-A0A377TRV3-F1
#
_cell.length_a   1.000
_cell.length_b   1.000
_cell.length_c   1.000
_cell.angle_alpha   90.00
_cell.angle_beta   90.00
_cell.angle_gamma   90.00
#
_symmetry.space_group_name_H-M   'P 1'
#
loop_
_entity.id
_entity.type
_entity.pdbx_description
1 polymer ?
#
loop_
_entity_poly.entity_id
_entity_poly.type
_entity_poly.pdbx_seq_one_letter_code
_entity_poly.pdbx_strand_id
1 'polypeptide(L)'
;MSIRDRDQNRDLTGDPWGGRTLEWATSSPPPFYNFAIVPQVHERDAFWEMKEKGEAYKQPAHYEEIHMPKNSGAGIVIAAFATVFGFAMIWHIWWMAIASFIGIVATWIIKSFDEDVDYYVPVAEVEKLEKQHFDEINKAGLKNGN
;
A
#
# COMPACT_ATOMS: atom_id res chain seq x y z
N MET A 1 5.65 27.08 1.09
CA MET A 1 5.84 26.12 -0.03
C MET A 1 5.56 24.74 0.53
N SER A 2 4.61 23.97 -0.01
CA SER A 2 4.05 22.76 0.63
C SER A 2 5.10 21.79 1.23
N ILE A 3 6.20 21.51 0.52
CA ILE A 3 7.27 20.61 0.99
C ILE A 3 8.12 21.19 2.13
N ARG A 4 8.31 22.52 2.15
CA ARG A 4 9.13 23.24 3.14
C ARG A 4 8.41 23.33 4.49
N ASP A 5 7.10 23.55 4.46
CA ASP A 5 6.27 23.77 5.64
C ASP A 5 5.46 22.52 5.99
N ARG A 6 5.92 21.33 5.57
CA ARG A 6 5.17 20.07 5.69
C ARG A 6 4.86 19.72 7.14
N ASP A 7 5.79 19.98 8.05
CA ASP A 7 5.67 19.59 9.47
C ASP A 7 4.62 20.42 10.21
N GLN A 8 4.28 21.59 9.69
CA GLN A 8 3.24 22.48 10.24
C GLN A 8 1.85 22.17 9.68
N ASN A 9 1.77 21.57 8.49
CA ASN A 9 0.53 21.36 7.75
C ASN A 9 0.19 19.86 7.63
N ARG A 10 0.55 19.05 8.63
CA ARG A 10 0.28 17.61 8.62
C ARG A 10 -1.16 17.34 9.00
N ASP A 11 -1.79 16.46 8.24
CA ASP A 11 -2.97 15.77 8.72
C ASP A 11 -2.56 14.69 9.72
N LEU A 12 -3.22 14.69 10.88
CA LEU A 12 -2.96 13.76 11.99
C LEU A 12 -4.07 12.71 12.13
N THR A 13 -5.21 12.90 11.46
CA THR A 13 -6.40 12.06 11.66
C THR A 13 -6.59 11.04 10.54
N GLY A 14 -6.10 11.32 9.33
CA GLY A 14 -6.44 10.53 8.14
C GLY A 14 -7.57 11.16 7.30
N ASP A 15 -8.32 12.09 7.88
CA ASP A 15 -9.49 12.73 7.25
C ASP A 15 -9.44 14.27 7.37
N PRO A 16 -8.63 14.96 6.53
CA PRO A 16 -8.51 16.40 6.56
C PRO A 16 -9.72 17.13 5.94
N TRP A 17 -10.61 16.43 5.23
CA TRP A 17 -11.70 17.03 4.45
C TRP A 17 -13.11 16.60 4.87
N GLY A 18 -13.24 15.69 5.83
CA GLY A 18 -14.53 15.09 6.16
C GLY A 18 -15.00 14.11 5.08
N GLY A 19 -14.09 13.33 4.49
CA GLY A 19 -14.36 12.36 3.44
C GLY A 19 -15.35 11.27 3.84
N ARG A 20 -15.91 10.58 2.84
CA ARG A 20 -17.06 9.66 3.01
C ARG A 20 -16.72 8.19 2.81
N THR A 21 -15.62 7.94 2.13
CA THR A 21 -15.14 6.65 1.64
C THR A 21 -13.99 6.14 2.49
N LEU A 22 -13.64 4.86 2.35
CA LEU A 22 -12.76 4.15 3.29
C LEU A 22 -11.30 4.64 3.28
N GLU A 23 -10.84 5.33 2.23
CA GLU A 23 -9.48 5.86 2.20
C GLU A 23 -9.23 6.87 3.34
N TRP A 24 -10.27 7.60 3.76
CA TRP A 24 -10.23 8.56 4.86
C TRP A 24 -10.31 7.92 6.25
N ALA A 25 -10.53 6.59 6.30
CA ALA A 25 -10.50 5.82 7.55
C ALA A 25 -9.07 5.34 7.90
N THR A 26 -8.11 5.54 7.01
CA THR A 26 -6.70 5.11 7.21
C THR A 26 -5.86 6.24 7.78
N SER A 27 -4.68 5.91 8.34
CA SER A 27 -3.76 6.92 8.86
C SER A 27 -3.18 7.81 7.75
N SER A 28 -2.64 8.97 8.14
CA SER A 28 -1.89 9.86 7.25
C SER A 28 -0.40 9.90 7.63
N PRO A 29 0.52 9.29 6.86
CA PRO A 29 0.29 8.44 5.68
C PRO A 29 -0.28 7.06 6.04
N PRO A 30 -0.89 6.34 5.08
CA PRO A 30 -1.45 5.01 5.34
C PRO A 30 -0.33 3.99 5.60
N PRO A 31 -0.60 2.95 6.40
CA PRO A 31 0.34 1.86 6.57
C PRO A 31 0.47 1.07 5.26
N PHE A 32 1.58 0.36 5.08
CA PHE A 32 1.88 -0.38 3.85
C PHE A 32 0.91 -1.54 3.57
N TYR A 33 0.13 -1.97 4.58
CA TYR A 33 -0.94 -2.96 4.48
C TYR A 33 -2.35 -2.34 4.29
N ASN A 34 -2.46 -1.01 4.21
CA ASN A 34 -3.70 -0.22 4.21
C ASN A 34 -4.57 -0.38 5.47
N PHE A 35 -5.22 -1.53 5.65
CA PHE A 35 -6.10 -1.82 6.79
C PHE A 35 -5.57 -3.03 7.56
N ALA A 36 -5.41 -2.89 8.86
CA ALA A 36 -5.00 -4.01 9.72
C ALA A 36 -6.08 -5.11 9.79
N ILE A 37 -7.36 -4.71 9.68
CA ILE A 37 -8.51 -5.61 9.58
C ILE A 37 -9.38 -5.12 8.44
N VAL A 38 -9.80 -6.02 7.56
CA VAL A 38 -10.64 -5.68 6.42
C VAL A 38 -11.98 -5.11 6.90
N PRO A 39 -12.33 -3.87 6.50
CA PRO A 39 -13.57 -3.24 6.95
C PRO A 39 -14.78 -3.96 6.34
N GLN A 40 -15.82 -4.15 7.15
CA GLN A 40 -17.11 -4.66 6.66
C GLN A 40 -17.95 -3.49 6.14
N VAL A 41 -18.36 -3.59 4.87
CA VAL A 41 -19.11 -2.54 4.17
C VAL A 41 -20.58 -2.90 4.11
N HIS A 42 -21.44 -2.02 4.64
CA HIS A 42 -22.89 -2.17 4.60
C HIS A 42 -23.56 -1.22 3.61
N GLU A 43 -23.00 -0.03 3.42
CA GLU A 43 -23.53 1.02 2.54
C GLU A 43 -22.48 1.56 1.57
N ARG A 44 -22.94 2.33 0.58
CA ARG A 44 -22.06 2.94 -0.44
C ARG A 44 -21.02 3.89 0.17
N ASP A 45 -21.43 4.69 1.16
CA ASP A 45 -20.59 5.66 1.86
C ASP A 45 -20.19 5.12 3.24
N ALA A 46 -19.43 4.01 3.24
CA ALA A 46 -19.15 3.20 4.43
C ALA A 46 -18.53 3.99 5.60
N PHE A 47 -17.54 4.85 5.33
CA PHE A 47 -16.87 5.60 6.39
C PHE A 47 -17.77 6.72 6.95
N TRP A 48 -18.59 7.33 6.10
CA TRP A 48 -19.58 8.32 6.56
C TRP A 48 -20.59 7.68 7.53
N GLU A 49 -21.13 6.53 7.17
CA GLU A 49 -22.04 5.77 8.02
C GLU A 49 -21.38 5.35 9.34
N MET A 50 -20.14 4.87 9.30
CA MET A 50 -19.38 4.53 10.51
C MET A 50 -19.18 5.75 11.43
N LYS A 51 -19.00 6.95 10.86
CA LYS A 51 -18.92 8.21 11.64
C LYS A 51 -20.26 8.55 12.28
N GLU A 52 -21.36 8.43 11.53
CA GLU A 52 -22.72 8.70 12.05
C GLU A 52 -23.13 7.73 13.16
N LYS A 53 -22.70 6.46 13.08
CA LYS A 53 -22.94 5.45 14.11
C LYS A 53 -21.99 5.54 15.30
N GLY A 54 -20.96 6.37 15.24
CA GLY A 54 -19.93 6.48 16.29
C GLY A 54 -18.98 5.29 16.35
N GLU A 55 -18.87 4.51 15.28
CA GLU A 55 -18.03 3.29 15.22
C GLU A 55 -16.73 3.48 14.42
N ALA A 56 -16.53 4.66 13.81
CA ALA A 56 -15.45 4.94 12.87
C ALA A 56 -14.02 4.71 13.40
N TYR A 57 -13.76 4.97 14.68
CA TYR A 57 -12.42 4.87 15.28
C TYR A 57 -12.34 3.78 16.34
N LYS A 58 -13.08 2.67 16.16
CA LYS A 58 -13.12 1.57 17.12
C LYS A 58 -11.87 0.70 17.00
N GLN A 59 -11.11 0.63 18.10
CA GLN A 59 -9.99 -0.29 18.21
C GLN A 59 -10.45 -1.74 18.18
N PRO A 60 -9.92 -2.59 17.29
CA PRO A 60 -10.14 -4.02 17.34
C PRO A 60 -9.58 -4.65 18.61
N ALA A 61 -10.19 -5.76 19.04
CA ALA A 61 -9.75 -6.48 20.24
C ALA A 61 -8.50 -7.36 19.99
N HIS A 62 -8.28 -7.78 18.75
CA HIS A 62 -7.19 -8.67 18.36
C HIS A 62 -6.76 -8.38 16.92
N TYR A 63 -5.46 -8.46 16.66
CA TYR A 63 -4.86 -8.31 15.34
C TYR A 63 -4.25 -9.63 14.87
N GLU A 64 -4.33 -9.90 13.58
CA GLU A 64 -3.79 -11.11 12.96
C GLU A 64 -2.53 -10.78 12.16
N GLU A 65 -1.71 -11.80 11.89
CA GLU A 65 -0.55 -11.64 11.01
C GLU A 65 -1.01 -11.35 9.58
N ILE A 66 -0.41 -10.35 8.95
CA ILE A 66 -0.78 -9.90 7.60
C ILE A 66 0.21 -10.47 6.59
N HIS A 67 -0.29 -11.23 5.62
CA HIS A 67 0.51 -11.72 4.50
C HIS A 67 0.73 -10.63 3.46
N MET A 68 1.99 -10.29 3.17
CA MET A 68 2.37 -9.22 2.25
C MET A 68 3.36 -9.71 1.19
N PRO A 69 3.20 -9.28 -0.08
CA PRO A 69 4.16 -9.59 -1.13
C PRO A 69 5.45 -8.80 -0.96
N LYS A 70 6.58 -9.41 -1.33
CA LYS A 70 7.90 -8.78 -1.38
C LYS A 70 8.07 -7.96 -2.65
N ASN A 71 8.89 -6.91 -2.56
CA ASN A 71 9.31 -6.16 -3.74
C ASN A 71 10.22 -7.02 -4.63
N SER A 72 10.01 -6.94 -5.95
CA SER A 72 10.78 -7.70 -6.94
C SER A 72 11.42 -6.80 -7.99
N GLY A 73 12.72 -6.98 -8.21
CA GLY A 73 13.46 -6.31 -9.29
C GLY A 73 13.23 -6.93 -10.68
N ALA A 74 12.53 -8.05 -10.79
CA ALA A 74 12.34 -8.74 -12.07
C ALA A 74 11.64 -7.85 -13.11
N GLY A 75 10.68 -7.02 -12.67
CA GLY A 75 9.95 -6.10 -13.55
C GLY A 75 10.86 -5.08 -14.25
N ILE A 76 11.81 -4.47 -13.52
CA ILE A 76 12.74 -3.48 -14.10
C ILE A 76 13.75 -4.14 -15.05
N VAL A 77 14.18 -5.37 -14.76
CA VAL A 77 15.08 -6.14 -15.63
C VAL A 77 14.37 -6.49 -16.95
N ILE A 78 13.14 -6.98 -16.89
CA ILE A 78 12.33 -7.27 -18.09
C ILE A 78 12.11 -5.99 -18.90
N ALA A 79 11.78 -4.87 -18.25
CA ALA A 79 11.59 -3.59 -18.92
C ALA A 79 12.86 -3.12 -19.64
N ALA A 80 14.04 -3.31 -19.03
CA ALA A 80 15.32 -2.98 -19.66
C ALA A 80 15.56 -3.82 -20.92
N PHE A 81 15.37 -5.15 -20.87
CA PHE A 81 15.49 -6.00 -22.05
C PHE A 81 14.44 -5.68 -23.12
N ALA A 82 13.20 -5.39 -22.73
CA ALA A 82 12.15 -4.96 -23.67
C ALA A 82 12.50 -3.64 -24.37
N THR A 83 13.12 -2.70 -23.65
CA THR A 83 13.60 -1.44 -24.22
C THR A 83 14.70 -1.69 -25.27
N VAL A 84 15.69 -2.53 -24.96
CA VAL A 84 16.75 -2.90 -25.91
C VAL A 84 16.19 -3.66 -27.11
N PHE A 85 15.23 -4.57 -26.88
CA PHE A 85 14.55 -5.31 -27.93
C PHE A 85 13.81 -4.39 -28.90
N GLY A 86 13.01 -3.45 -28.38
CA GLY A 86 12.29 -2.47 -29.20
C GLY A 86 13.22 -1.60 -30.03
N PHE A 87 14.33 -1.14 -29.43
CA PHE A 87 15.36 -0.39 -30.15
C PHE A 87 16.00 -1.23 -31.27
N ALA A 88 16.38 -2.47 -30.99
CA ALA A 88 17.00 -3.37 -31.95
C ALA A 88 16.09 -3.67 -33.15
N MET A 89 14.79 -3.84 -32.92
CA MET A 89 13.79 -4.09 -33.97
C MET A 89 13.63 -2.90 -34.92
N ILE A 90 13.67 -1.66 -34.43
CA ILE A 90 13.57 -0.45 -35.27
C ILE A 90 14.78 -0.34 -36.21
N TRP A 91 15.97 -0.57 -35.69
CA TRP A 91 17.23 -0.43 -36.43
C TRP A 91 17.67 -1.69 -37.18
N HIS A 92 16.81 -2.72 -37.24
CA HIS A 92 17.09 -4.00 -37.91
C HIS A 92 18.35 -4.72 -37.39
N ILE A 93 18.66 -4.55 -36.10
CA ILE A 93 19.82 -5.16 -35.43
C ILE A 93 19.42 -6.55 -34.90
N TRP A 94 19.36 -7.53 -35.79
CA TRP A 94 18.78 -8.85 -35.51
C TRP A 94 19.44 -9.62 -34.36
N TRP A 95 20.78 -9.56 -34.24
CA TRP A 95 21.48 -10.27 -33.15
C TRP A 95 21.10 -9.73 -31.77
N MET A 96 20.93 -8.41 -31.64
CA MET A 96 20.55 -7.74 -30.40
C MET A 96 19.08 -8.00 -30.07
N ALA A 97 18.21 -8.05 -31.09
CA ALA A 97 16.81 -8.42 -30.92
C ALA A 97 16.68 -9.85 -30.37
N ILE A 98 17.38 -10.82 -30.97
CA ILE A 98 17.34 -12.22 -30.50
C ILE A 98 17.90 -12.32 -29.07
N ALA A 99 19.05 -11.69 -28.79
CA ALA A 99 19.64 -11.72 -27.45
C ALA A 99 18.73 -11.12 -26.38
N SER A 100 18.09 -9.99 -26.67
CA SER A 100 17.18 -9.31 -25.74
C SER A 100 15.89 -10.11 -25.52
N PHE A 101 15.37 -10.75 -26.57
CA PHE A 101 14.21 -11.64 -26.46
C PHE A 101 14.50 -12.85 -25.58
N ILE A 102 15.67 -13.48 -25.74
CA ILE A 102 16.14 -14.56 -24.86
C ILE A 102 16.27 -14.03 -23.42
N GLY A 103 16.80 -12.82 -23.22
CA GLY A 103 16.91 -12.19 -21.90
C GLY A 103 15.56 -12.02 -21.19
N ILE A 104 14.51 -11.61 -21.92
CA ILE A 104 13.14 -11.51 -21.39
C ILE A 104 12.63 -12.88 -20.96
N VAL A 105 12.69 -13.87 -21.86
CA VAL A 105 12.18 -15.23 -21.60
C VAL A 105 12.94 -15.87 -20.44
N ALA A 106 14.26 -15.75 -20.40
CA ALA A 106 15.09 -16.29 -19.32
C ALA A 106 14.76 -15.65 -17.97
N THR A 107 14.62 -14.32 -17.91
CA THR A 107 14.26 -13.61 -16.67
C THR A 107 12.88 -14.03 -16.17
N TRP A 108 11.91 -14.18 -17.09
CA TRP A 108 10.57 -14.63 -16.74
C TRP A 108 10.55 -16.07 -16.19
N ILE A 109 11.28 -16.98 -16.85
CA ILE A 109 11.43 -18.37 -16.38
C ILE A 109 12.06 -18.40 -15.00
N ILE A 110 13.20 -17.72 -14.80
CA ILE A 110 13.90 -17.69 -13.50
C ILE A 110 12.97 -17.15 -12.40
N LYS A 111 12.23 -16.07 -12.68
CA LYS A 111 11.31 -15.49 -11.69
C LYS A 111 10.10 -16.41 -11.41
N SER A 112 9.70 -17.26 -12.36
CA SER A 112 8.60 -18.22 -12.18
C SER A 112 8.95 -19.36 -11.21
N PHE A 113 10.24 -19.65 -11.01
CA PHE A 113 10.71 -20.66 -10.05
C PHE A 113 10.99 -20.09 -8.66
N ASP A 114 10.83 -18.78 -8.47
CA ASP A 114 11.06 -18.13 -7.19
C ASP A 114 9.82 -18.28 -6.29
N GLU A 115 9.94 -19.09 -5.24
CA GLU A 115 8.88 -19.36 -4.27
C GLU A 115 8.90 -18.37 -3.09
N ASP A 116 10.01 -17.66 -2.88
CA ASP A 116 10.16 -16.72 -1.75
C ASP A 116 9.63 -15.32 -2.11
N VAL A 117 8.36 -15.26 -2.50
CA VAL A 117 7.71 -14.04 -2.99
C VAL A 117 6.97 -13.24 -1.92
N ASP A 118 6.71 -13.85 -0.77
CA ASP A 118 5.84 -13.29 0.26
C ASP A 118 6.51 -13.31 1.65
N TYR A 119 5.99 -12.50 2.58
CA TYR A 119 6.37 -12.49 3.99
C TYR A 119 5.16 -12.18 4.87
N TYR A 120 5.27 -12.49 6.15
CA TYR A 120 4.26 -12.15 7.15
C TYR A 120 4.71 -10.96 7.99
N VAL A 121 3.80 -10.01 8.17
CA VAL A 121 3.95 -8.89 9.10
C VAL A 121 3.50 -9.38 10.48
N PRO A 122 4.38 -9.31 11.50
CA PRO A 122 4.03 -9.81 12.83
C PRO A 122 3.00 -8.90 13.50
N VAL A 123 2.13 -9.50 14.32
CA VAL A 123 1.08 -8.81 15.08
C VAL A 123 1.64 -7.64 15.91
N ALA A 124 2.80 -7.82 16.53
CA ALA A 124 3.44 -6.79 17.34
C ALA A 124 3.80 -5.51 16.56
N GLU A 125 4.11 -5.63 15.27
CA GLU A 125 4.39 -4.47 14.41
C GLU A 125 3.09 -3.76 14.02
N VAL A 126 2.06 -4.52 13.66
CA VAL A 126 0.72 -4.00 13.35
C VAL A 126 0.16 -3.25 14.56
N GLU A 127 0.16 -3.86 15.74
CA GLU A 127 -0.30 -3.23 16.99
C GLU A 127 0.42 -1.93 17.30
N LYS A 128 1.74 -1.88 17.07
CA LYS A 128 2.53 -0.67 17.30
C LYS A 128 2.11 0.47 16.37
N LEU A 129 1.92 0.18 15.09
CA LEU A 129 1.53 1.18 14.08
C LEU A 129 0.09 1.67 14.31
N GLU A 130 -0.84 0.75 14.55
CA GLU A 130 -2.24 1.08 14.82
C GLU A 130 -2.37 1.88 16.12
N LYS A 131 -1.68 1.48 17.19
CA LYS A 131 -1.67 2.22 18.46
C LYS A 131 -1.18 3.66 18.27
N GLN A 132 -0.12 3.86 17.49
CA GLN A 132 0.38 5.20 17.19
C GLN A 132 -0.69 6.03 16.45
N HIS A 133 -1.40 5.44 15.49
CA HIS A 133 -2.49 6.13 14.79
C HIS A 133 -3.64 6.51 15.72
N PHE A 134 -4.11 5.59 16.57
CA PHE A 134 -5.15 5.89 17.55
C PHE A 134 -4.72 6.92 18.59
N ASP A 135 -3.45 6.94 18.98
CA ASP A 135 -2.92 7.99 19.87
C ASP A 135 -3.00 9.37 19.21
N GLU A 136 -2.71 9.49 17.90
CA GLU A 136 -2.86 10.74 17.14
C GLU A 136 -4.33 11.15 16.96
N ILE A 137 -5.24 10.21 16.68
CA ILE A 137 -6.70 10.45 16.63
C ILE A 137 -7.20 10.98 17.98
N ASN A 138 -6.78 10.36 19.08
CA ASN A 138 -7.16 10.76 20.43
C ASN A 138 -6.65 12.17 20.77
N LYS A 139 -5.44 12.53 20.34
CA LYS A 139 -4.88 13.89 20.49
C LYS A 139 -5.66 14.92 19.65
N ALA A 140 -6.13 14.54 18.47
CA ALA A 140 -6.95 15.38 17.60
C ALA A 140 -8.39 15.57 18.13
N GLY A 141 -8.78 14.85 19.19
CA GLY A 141 -10.10 15.00 19.83
C GLY A 141 -11.22 14.24 19.13
N LEU A 142 -10.89 13.39 18.15
CA LEU A 142 -11.84 12.48 17.53
C LEU A 142 -11.98 11.26 18.45
N LYS A 143 -13.17 11.09 19.05
CA LYS A 143 -13.51 9.90 19.83
C LYS A 143 -14.76 9.29 19.25
N ASN A 144 -14.87 7.96 19.34
CA ASN A 144 -16.16 7.31 19.20
C ASN A 144 -17.10 7.89 20.26
N GLY A 145 -18.22 8.46 19.82
CA GLY A 145 -19.24 9.00 20.70
C GLY A 145 -19.82 7.90 21.59
N ASN A 146 -20.11 8.25 22.85
CA ASN A 146 -21.16 7.58 23.62
C ASN A 146 -22.51 8.18 23.23
#